data_AF-A0A959ZA07-F1
#
_entry.id   AF-A0A959ZA07-F1
#
_cell.length_a   1.000
_cell.length_b   1.000
_cell.length_c   1.000
_cell.angle_alpha   90.00
_cell.angle_beta   90.00
_cell.angle_gamma   90.00
#
_symmetry.space_group_name_H-M   'P 1'
#
loop_
_entity.id
_entity.type
_entity.pdbx_description
1 polymer ?
#
loop_
_entity_poly.entity_id
_entity_poly.type
_entity_poly.pdbx_seq_one_letter_code
_entity_poly.pdbx_strand_id
1 'polypeptide(L)' 'MARKHLKVVRLLEPELCMECRFSQTANVELADGTFQRMIHCRRKDCDNWDYQSAENAKSLQSEDQSLDDAA' A
#
# COMPACT_ATOMS: atom_id res chain seq x y z
N MET A 1 11.95 6.78 -10.62
CA MET A 1 11.08 6.44 -9.47
C MET A 1 10.92 7.65 -8.56
N ALA A 2 9.79 8.39 -8.64
CA ALA A 2 9.48 9.39 -7.61
C ALA A 2 9.22 8.63 -6.29
N ARG A 3 9.98 8.93 -5.24
CA ARG A 3 9.79 8.35 -3.91
C ARG A 3 8.43 8.79 -3.37
N LYS A 4 7.36 8.05 -3.68
CA LYS A 4 6.05 8.29 -3.08
C LYS A 4 6.19 8.01 -1.59
N HIS A 5 5.88 9.00 -0.76
CA HIS A 5 5.84 8.84 0.71
C HIS A 5 4.68 7.91 1.07
N LEU A 6 4.94 6.62 1.06
CA LEU A 6 3.98 5.58 1.41
C LEU A 6 3.96 5.39 2.92
N LYS A 7 2.76 5.21 3.46
CA LYS A 7 2.54 4.94 4.87
C LYS A 7 1.81 3.62 5.02
N VAL A 8 2.27 2.78 5.95
CA VAL A 8 1.56 1.61 6.42
C VAL A 8 0.68 2.06 7.58
N VAL A 9 -0.59 1.68 7.54
CA VAL A 9 -1.58 2.01 8.58
C VAL A 9 -2.40 0.77 8.89
N ARG A 10 -2.94 0.70 10.10
CA ARG A 10 -3.99 -0.26 10.45
C ARG A 10 -5.30 0.16 9.81
N LEU A 11 -6.10 -0.82 9.43
CA LEU A 11 -7.47 -0.62 8.94
C LEU A 11 -8.44 -0.71 10.11
N LEU A 12 -9.45 0.16 10.13
CA LEU A 12 -10.52 0.09 11.13
C LEU A 12 -11.44 -1.10 10.82
N GLU A 13 -11.81 -1.25 9.55
CA GLU A 13 -12.68 -2.32 9.03
C GLU A 13 -12.02 -2.99 7.82
N PRO A 14 -11.23 -4.06 8.02
CA PRO A 14 -10.47 -4.72 6.94
C PRO A 14 -11.33 -5.26 5.81
N GLU A 15 -12.52 -5.78 6.12
CA GLU A 15 -13.45 -6.38 5.17
C GLU A 15 -13.89 -5.37 4.09
N LEU A 16 -14.16 -4.11 4.48
CA LEU A 16 -14.51 -3.04 3.53
C LEU A 16 -13.40 -2.78 2.51
N CYS A 17 -12.14 -2.89 2.95
CA CYS A 17 -11.01 -2.70 2.05
C CYS A 17 -10.81 -3.88 1.10
N MET A 18 -11.27 -5.10 1.41
CA MET A 18 -11.19 -6.23 0.48
C MET A 18 -12.17 -6.10 -0.69
N GLU A 19 -13.30 -5.43 -0.47
CA GLU A 19 -14.32 -5.18 -1.51
C GLU A 19 -14.20 -3.81 -2.20
N CYS A 20 -13.30 -2.94 -1.71
CA CYS A 20 -13.15 -1.59 -2.21
C CYS A 20 -12.46 -1.55 -3.58
N ARG A 21 -13.11 -0.98 -4.60
CA ARG A 21 -12.54 -0.80 -5.95
C ARG A 21 -11.22 -0.01 -6.02
N PHE A 22 -10.89 0.75 -4.97
CA PHE A 22 -9.68 1.57 -4.89
C PHE A 22 -8.54 0.87 -4.18
N SER A 23 -8.81 -0.27 -3.55
CA SER A 23 -7.80 -1.10 -2.92
C SER A 23 -7.21 -2.06 -3.94
N GLN A 24 -5.94 -2.41 -3.75
CA GLN A 24 -5.27 -3.46 -4.50
C GLN A 24 -4.33 -4.19 -3.55
N THR A 25 -4.08 -5.46 -3.82
CA THR A 25 -3.03 -6.16 -3.08
C THR A 25 -1.67 -5.79 -3.66
N ALA A 26 -0.67 -5.58 -2.80
CA ALA A 26 0.68 -5.25 -3.22
C ALA A 26 1.71 -5.81 -2.22
N ASN A 27 2.94 -6.00 -2.69
CA ASN A 27 4.06 -6.34 -1.82
C ASN A 27 4.71 -5.05 -1.33
N VAL A 28 4.73 -4.86 -0.01
CA VAL A 28 5.30 -3.67 0.64
C VAL A 28 6.60 -4.07 1.32
N GLU A 29 7.66 -3.31 1.07
CA GLU A 29 8.90 -3.41 1.84
C GLU A 29 8.76 -2.55 3.10
N LEU A 30 8.82 -3.21 4.26
CA LEU A 30 8.77 -2.59 5.56
C LEU A 30 10.14 -1.99 5.95
N ALA A 31 10.16 -1.23 7.04
CA ALA A 31 11.38 -0.55 7.50
C ALA A 31 12.51 -1.53 7.86
N ASP A 32 12.17 -2.74 8.29
CA ASP A 32 13.12 -3.82 8.60
C ASP A 32 13.68 -4.52 7.34
N GLY A 33 13.19 -4.18 6.14
CA GLY A 33 13.59 -4.80 4.87
C GLY A 33 12.82 -6.08 4.53
N THR A 34 11.82 -6.46 5.34
CA THR A 34 10.93 -7.57 5.00
C THR A 34 9.89 -7.13 3.97
N PHE A 35 9.48 -8.07 3.12
CA PHE A 35 8.37 -7.87 2.18
C PHE A 35 7.12 -8.54 2.71
N GLN A 36 6.02 -7.79 2.78
CA GLN A 36 4.73 -8.29 3.21
C GLN A 36 3.65 -7.98 2.18
N ARG A 37 2.76 -8.95 1.95
CA ARG A 37 1.57 -8.77 1.10
C ARG A 37 0.53 -7.98 1.89
N MET A 38 0.21 -6.77 1.45
CA MET A 38 -0.68 -5.84 2.14
C MET A 38 -1.70 -5.21 1.17
N ILE A 39 -2.76 -4.62 1.74
CA ILE A 39 -3.71 -3.82 0.99
C ILE A 39 -3.14 -2.42 0.77
N HIS A 40 -2.94 -2.05 -0.49
CA HIS A 40 -2.60 -0.71 -0.91
C HIS A 40 -3.87 0.05 -1.32
N CYS A 41 -4.26 1.02 -0.50
CA CYS A 41 -5.39 1.90 -0.81
C CYS A 41 -4.89 3.14 -1.56
N ARG A 42 -5.48 3.42 -2.73
CA ARG A 42 -5.11 4.58 -3.58
C ARG A 42 -5.93 5.85 -3.29
N ARG A 43 -6.97 5.74 -2.45
CA ARG A 43 -7.89 6.83 -2.13
C ARG A 43 -7.29 7.72 -1.04
N LYS A 44 -6.96 8.98 -1.34
CA LYS A 44 -6.27 9.89 -0.40
C LYS A 44 -7.12 10.39 0.77
N ASP A 45 -8.44 10.31 0.63
CA ASP A 45 -9.47 10.73 1.57
C ASP A 45 -10.20 9.53 2.21
N CYS A 46 -9.54 8.37 2.31
CA CYS A 46 -10.13 7.20 2.96
C CYS A 46 -10.20 7.40 4.47
N ASP A 47 -11.37 7.22 5.04
CA ASP A 47 -11.66 7.29 6.47
C ASP A 47 -11.40 5.96 7.20
N ASN A 48 -11.36 4.84 6.48
CA ASN A 48 -11.04 3.52 7.04
C ASN A 48 -9.57 3.32 7.50
N TRP A 49 -8.78 4.39 7.55
CA TRP A 49 -7.39 4.35 7.98
C TRP A 49 -7.24 4.84 9.41
N ASP A 50 -6.57 4.05 10.25
CA ASP A 50 -6.11 4.53 11.55
C ASP A 50 -4.80 5.32 11.39
N TYR A 51 -4.91 6.64 11.20
CA TYR A 51 -3.75 7.53 11.06
C TYR A 51 -2.84 7.56 12.31
N GLN A 52 -3.33 7.19 13.49
CA GLN A 52 -2.50 7.15 14.69
C GLN A 52 -1.47 6.01 14.62
N SER A 53 -1.75 4.98 13.82
CA SER A 53 -0.88 3.83 13.59
C SER A 53 0.10 3.99 12.41
N ALA A 54 0.24 5.21 11.86
CA ALA A 54 0.98 5.42 10.62
C ALA A 54 2.50 5.22 10.76
N GLU A 55 3.03 4.24 10.03
CA GLU A 55 4.45 3.94 9.91
C GLU A 55 4.94 4.16 8.48
N ASN A 56 6.24 4.43 8.28
CA ASN A 56 6.79 4.67 6.95
C ASN A 56 7.07 3.34 6.22
N ALA A 57 6.62 3.23 4.96
CA ALA A 57 7.03 2.14 4.07
C ALA A 57 8.26 2.54 3.26
N LYS A 58 9.14 1.59 2.95
CA LYS A 58 10.31 1.83 2.08
C LYS A 58 9.92 1.80 0.61
N SER A 59 9.20 0.77 0.18
CA SER A 59 8.84 0.58 -1.22
C SER A 59 7.55 -0.22 -1.36
N LEU A 60 6.91 -0.10 -2.53
CA LEU A 60 5.70 -0.82 -2.89
C LEU A 60 5.88 -1.40 -4.29
N GLN A 61 5.79 -2.71 -4.40
CA GLN A 61 5.74 -3.44 -5.67
C GLN A 61 4.29 -3.84 -5.94
N SER A 62 3.69 -3.22 -6.96
CA SER A 62 2.38 -3.62 -7.46
C SER A 62 2.56 -4.67 -8.56
N GLU A 63 1.71 -5.68 -8.61
CA GLU A 63 1.77 -6.76 -9.61
C GLU A 63 1.63 -6.26 -11.06
N ASP A 64 1.18 -5.02 -11.25
CA ASP A 64 0.98 -4.34 -12.55
C ASP A 64 2.29 -3.78 -13.18
N GLN A 65 3.44 -3.95 -12.53
CA GLN A 65 4.68 -3.22 -12.84
C GLN A 65 5.71 -4.07 -13.60
N SER A 66 5.28 -4.95 -14.51
CA SER A 66 6.16 -5.88 -15.24
C SER A 66 6.30 -5.62 -16.74
N LEU A 67 5.95 -4.44 -17.26
CA LEU A 67 5.92 -4.20 -18.72
C LEU A 67 6.66 -2.95 -19.25
N ASP A 68 7.24 -2.08 -18.42
CA ASP A 68 7.77 -0.79 -18.89
C ASP A 68 9.31 -0.61 -18.79
N ASP A 69 10.07 -1.69 -18.97
CA ASP A 69 11.56 -1.62 -19.03
C ASP A 69 12.13 -2.36 -20.27
N ALA A 70 11.45 -2.21 -21.41
CA ALA A 70 11.94 -2.68 -22.71
C ALA A 70 11.62 -1.68 -23.83
N ALA A 71 12.35 -0.56 -23.90
CA ALA A 71 12.54 0.24 -25.12
C ALA A 71 13.73 1.19 -24.98
#